data_AF-A0A5R9K7P9-F1
#
_entry.id   AF-A0A5R9K7P9-F1
#
_cell.length_a   1.000
_cell.length_b   1.000
_cell.length_c   1.000
_cell.angle_alpha   90.00
_cell.angle_beta   90.00
_cell.angle_gamma   90.00
#
_symmetry.space_group_name_H-M   'P 1'
#
loop_
_entity.id
_entity.type
_entity.pdbx_description
1 polymer ?
#
loop_
_entity_poly.entity_id
_entity_poly.type
_entity_poly.pdbx_seq_one_letter_code
_entity_poly.pdbx_strand_id
1 'polypeptide(L)'
;MTLKKSTSLALVALAVSFCIGCSSKEDREKYDYYYGSGSKSREEAALVTLQNERRNQPEPVRAPATTSPAASGTETGKTGDSTSAAGSSGSATGAAAAGTASAGAAPAANAAPKRKPIPADVSALLNKHACLACHQAYDKVIGPAYAEVAKRKYTADQIVELVHAPKPEHWPGYPPMAPFPQVPKAEIVVIANWINSL
;
A
#
# COMPACT_ATOMS: atom_id res chain seq x y z
N MET A 1 27.63 -54.50 -39.42
CA MET A 1 26.25 -53.95 -39.47
C MET A 1 26.02 -53.00 -38.30
N THR A 2 26.43 -51.72 -38.39
CA THR A 2 26.25 -50.74 -37.29
C THR A 2 26.15 -49.30 -37.81
N LEU A 3 25.29 -49.02 -38.80
CA LEU A 3 25.16 -47.67 -39.38
C LEU A 3 23.71 -47.17 -39.53
N LYS A 4 22.79 -47.56 -38.62
CA LYS A 4 21.35 -47.24 -38.78
C LYS A 4 20.68 -46.50 -37.61
N LYS A 5 21.43 -46.07 -36.59
CA LYS A 5 20.84 -45.45 -35.38
C LYS A 5 21.19 -43.96 -35.17
N SER A 6 22.15 -43.42 -35.91
CA SER A 6 22.59 -42.02 -35.74
C SER A 6 21.80 -41.01 -36.58
N THR A 7 21.18 -41.44 -37.69
CA THR A 7 20.40 -40.55 -38.57
C THR A 7 19.01 -40.21 -38.02
N SER A 8 18.41 -41.09 -37.20
CA SER A 8 17.12 -40.81 -36.55
C SER A 8 17.21 -39.74 -35.47
N LEU A 9 18.31 -39.65 -34.72
CA LEU A 9 18.41 -38.68 -33.63
C LEU A 9 18.62 -37.24 -34.16
N ALA A 10 19.39 -37.10 -35.25
CA ALA A 10 19.63 -35.82 -35.90
C ALA A 10 18.35 -35.26 -36.57
N LEU A 11 17.55 -36.11 -37.22
CA LEU A 11 16.29 -35.69 -37.84
C LEU A 11 15.21 -35.33 -36.81
N VAL A 12 15.15 -36.05 -35.69
CA VAL A 12 14.23 -35.71 -34.58
C VAL A 12 14.63 -34.40 -33.90
N ALA A 13 15.93 -34.14 -33.69
CA ALA A 13 16.40 -32.87 -33.12
C ALA A 13 16.13 -31.66 -34.05
N LEU A 14 16.25 -31.84 -35.37
CA LEU A 14 15.96 -30.79 -36.35
C LEU A 14 14.46 -30.50 -36.46
N ALA A 15 13.61 -31.53 -36.38
CA ALA A 15 12.16 -31.39 -36.38
C ALA A 15 11.62 -30.71 -35.11
N VAL A 16 12.15 -31.05 -33.93
CA VAL A 16 11.76 -30.41 -32.66
C VAL A 16 12.19 -28.93 -32.61
N SER A 17 13.34 -28.59 -33.21
CA SER A 17 13.78 -27.19 -33.32
C SER A 17 12.91 -26.34 -34.25
N PHE A 18 12.34 -26.95 -35.29
CA PHE A 18 11.48 -26.25 -36.25
C PHE A 18 10.08 -25.92 -35.67
N CYS A 19 9.53 -26.78 -34.81
CA CYS A 19 8.24 -26.52 -34.15
C CYS A 19 8.32 -25.43 -33.06
N ILE A 20 9.47 -25.26 -32.40
CA ILE A 20 9.68 -24.21 -31.39
C ILE A 20 10.03 -22.86 -32.05
N GLY A 21 10.65 -22.89 -33.24
CA GLY A 21 11.09 -21.70 -33.98
C GLY A 21 9.99 -20.92 -34.70
N CYS A 22 8.88 -21.57 -35.08
CA CYS A 22 7.71 -20.85 -35.62
C CYS A 22 6.95 -20.15 -34.49
N SER A 23 6.43 -20.87 -33.49
CA SER A 23 5.60 -20.28 -32.41
C SER A 23 6.23 -19.04 -31.76
N SER A 24 7.55 -19.01 -31.63
CA SER A 24 8.26 -17.89 -31.01
C SER A 24 8.20 -16.57 -31.81
N LYS A 25 7.93 -16.60 -33.12
CA LYS A 25 7.77 -15.38 -33.93
C LYS A 25 6.37 -14.82 -33.82
N GLU A 26 5.32 -15.64 -33.92
CA GLU A 26 3.95 -15.16 -33.72
C GLU A 26 3.73 -14.66 -32.28
N ASP A 27 4.29 -15.36 -31.28
CA ASP A 27 4.24 -14.90 -29.89
C ASP A 27 5.03 -13.62 -29.68
N ARG A 28 6.16 -13.44 -30.39
CA ARG A 28 6.94 -12.20 -30.33
C ARG A 28 6.23 -11.04 -31.01
N GLU A 29 5.57 -11.26 -32.15
CA GLU A 29 4.79 -10.23 -32.83
C GLU A 29 3.55 -9.84 -32.02
N LYS A 30 2.88 -10.82 -31.40
CA LYS A 30 1.77 -10.55 -30.47
C LYS A 30 2.25 -9.84 -29.20
N TYR A 31 3.41 -10.20 -28.66
CA TYR A 31 4.01 -9.53 -27.51
C TYR A 31 4.48 -8.12 -27.86
N ASP A 32 5.14 -7.93 -29.01
CA ASP A 32 5.57 -6.63 -29.52
C ASP A 32 4.36 -5.75 -29.90
N TYR A 33 3.24 -6.35 -30.33
CA TYR A 33 1.96 -5.65 -30.57
C TYR A 33 1.31 -5.15 -29.28
N TYR A 34 1.30 -5.96 -28.22
CA TYR A 34 0.68 -5.59 -26.93
C TYR A 34 1.60 -4.74 -26.03
N TYR A 35 2.91 -4.95 -26.07
CA TYR A 35 3.88 -4.35 -25.14
C TYR A 35 4.92 -3.43 -25.81
N GLY A 36 4.81 -3.23 -27.13
CA GLY A 36 5.73 -2.42 -27.92
C GLY A 36 7.05 -3.15 -28.22
N SER A 37 7.56 -2.95 -29.43
CA SER A 37 8.81 -3.57 -29.87
C SER A 37 10.00 -3.19 -28.95
N GLY A 38 10.86 -4.18 -28.69
CA GLY A 38 12.08 -4.00 -27.89
C GLY A 38 11.89 -4.04 -26.36
N SER A 39 10.75 -4.51 -25.86
CA SER A 39 10.57 -4.81 -24.43
C SER A 39 11.62 -5.80 -23.93
N LYS A 40 11.82 -6.91 -24.64
CA LYS A 40 12.86 -7.91 -24.31
C LYS A 40 14.28 -7.35 -24.34
N SER A 41 14.62 -6.46 -25.27
CA SER A 41 15.95 -5.85 -25.31
C SER A 41 16.15 -4.83 -24.18
N ARG A 42 15.09 -4.13 -23.75
CA ARG A 42 15.11 -3.27 -22.56
C ARG A 42 15.22 -4.09 -21.27
N GLU A 43 14.51 -5.21 -21.18
CA GLU A 43 14.60 -6.15 -20.06
C GLU A 43 16.00 -6.77 -19.97
N GLU A 44 16.57 -7.20 -21.09
CA GLU A 44 17.93 -7.74 -21.14
C GLU A 44 18.97 -6.67 -20.77
N ALA A 45 18.83 -5.44 -21.28
CA ALA A 45 19.69 -4.32 -20.90
C ALA A 45 19.57 -3.98 -19.40
N ALA A 46 18.36 -4.04 -18.83
CA ALA A 46 18.14 -3.83 -17.40
C ALA A 46 18.79 -4.94 -16.56
N LEU A 47 18.69 -6.20 -16.98
CA LEU A 47 19.32 -7.33 -16.29
C LEU A 47 20.86 -7.24 -16.33
N VAL A 48 21.43 -6.86 -17.47
CA VAL A 48 22.89 -6.64 -17.61
C VAL A 48 23.33 -5.48 -16.72
N THR A 49 22.53 -4.42 -16.63
CA THR A 49 22.81 -3.27 -15.74
C THR A 49 22.81 -3.70 -14.27
N LEU A 50 21.76 -4.41 -13.82
CA LEU A 50 21.68 -4.91 -12.45
C LEU A 50 22.81 -5.89 -12.10
N GLN A 51 23.24 -6.71 -13.07
CA GLN A 51 24.36 -7.64 -12.87
C GLN A 51 25.70 -6.90 -12.75
N ASN A 52 25.91 -5.84 -13.51
CA ASN A 52 27.09 -4.98 -13.41
C ASN A 52 27.10 -4.17 -12.12
N GLU A 53 25.96 -3.62 -11.70
CA GLU A 53 25.81 -2.93 -10.42
C GLU A 53 26.13 -3.88 -9.26
N ARG A 54 25.57 -5.11 -9.26
CA ARG A 54 25.89 -6.13 -8.26
C ARG A 54 27.39 -6.45 -8.23
N ARG A 55 28.04 -6.55 -9.40
CA ARG A 55 29.48 -6.84 -9.50
C ARG A 55 30.35 -5.69 -8.95
N ASN A 56 29.88 -4.45 -9.10
CA ASN A 56 30.61 -3.25 -8.71
C ASN A 56 30.20 -2.70 -7.34
N GLN A 57 29.26 -3.34 -6.65
CA GLN A 57 28.93 -3.02 -5.26
C GLN A 57 30.01 -3.58 -4.32
N PRO A 58 30.62 -2.76 -3.45
CA PRO A 58 31.47 -3.29 -2.39
C PRO A 58 30.63 -4.20 -1.48
N GLU A 59 31.17 -5.37 -1.14
CA GLU A 59 30.49 -6.41 -0.37
C GLU A 59 29.74 -5.79 0.84
N PRO A 60 28.42 -6.06 0.99
CA PRO A 60 27.70 -5.57 2.16
C PRO A 60 28.31 -6.22 3.40
N VAL A 61 28.86 -5.40 4.30
CA VAL A 61 29.36 -5.83 5.60
C VAL A 61 28.21 -6.51 6.34
N ARG A 62 28.24 -7.84 6.37
CA ARG A 62 27.25 -8.68 7.04
C ARG A 62 27.41 -8.48 8.54
N ALA A 63 26.56 -7.64 9.14
CA ALA A 63 26.41 -7.60 10.60
C ALA A 63 25.89 -8.98 11.08
N PRO A 64 26.52 -9.63 12.06
CA PRO A 64 26.03 -10.91 12.57
C PRO A 64 24.74 -10.70 13.36
N ALA A 65 23.77 -11.57 13.09
CA ALA A 65 22.50 -11.65 13.80
C ALA A 65 22.74 -11.93 15.30
N THR A 66 22.36 -10.98 16.16
CA THR A 66 22.23 -11.23 17.60
C THR A 66 20.77 -11.49 17.93
N THR A 67 20.56 -12.68 18.47
CA THR A 67 19.37 -13.20 19.13
C THR A 67 18.85 -12.26 20.23
N SER A 68 17.54 -12.10 20.30
CA SER A 68 16.83 -11.36 21.34
C SER A 68 16.08 -12.34 22.25
N PRO A 69 16.18 -12.28 23.59
CA PRO A 69 15.21 -12.90 24.46
C PRO A 69 14.15 -11.88 24.92
N ALA A 70 12.92 -12.39 25.02
CA ALA A 70 11.75 -11.72 25.55
C ALA A 70 11.88 -11.37 27.04
N ALA A 71 11.23 -10.29 27.47
CA ALA A 71 10.72 -10.16 28.82
C ALA A 71 9.45 -9.30 28.85
N SER A 72 8.45 -9.86 29.51
CA SER A 72 7.12 -9.33 29.83
C SER A 72 7.20 -8.39 31.05
N GLY A 73 6.20 -7.51 31.21
CA GLY A 73 6.04 -6.68 32.40
C GLY A 73 4.78 -5.81 32.34
N THR A 74 3.71 -6.29 32.95
CA THR A 74 2.44 -5.60 33.25
C THR A 74 2.55 -4.85 34.58
N GLU A 75 2.00 -3.64 34.69
CA GLU A 75 1.22 -3.25 35.89
C GLU A 75 0.29 -2.05 35.64
N THR A 76 -0.75 -1.99 36.46
CA THR A 76 -2.01 -1.23 36.40
C THR A 76 -2.07 -0.22 37.55
N GLY A 77 -2.85 0.87 37.39
CA GLY A 77 -3.38 1.69 38.51
C GLY A 77 -3.64 3.14 38.08
N LYS A 78 -4.86 3.55 37.71
CA LYS A 78 -6.07 3.89 38.50
C LYS A 78 -5.98 5.23 39.24
N THR A 79 -6.93 6.14 38.91
CA THR A 79 -7.68 7.15 39.71
C THR A 79 -7.96 8.37 38.81
N GLY A 80 -9.10 9.04 38.81
CA GLY A 80 -10.27 9.00 39.67
C GLY A 80 -11.35 9.96 39.15
N ASP A 81 -12.50 9.83 39.78
CA ASP A 81 -13.81 10.45 39.56
C ASP A 81 -13.87 11.97 39.81
N SER A 82 -14.78 12.66 39.09
CA SER A 82 -15.66 13.78 39.53
C SER A 82 -16.45 14.21 38.27
N THR A 83 -17.72 13.87 38.02
CA THR A 83 -18.99 14.08 38.73
C THR A 83 -19.46 15.54 38.82
N SER A 84 -20.72 15.73 38.36
CA SER A 84 -21.69 16.84 38.51
C SER A 84 -21.67 17.93 37.43
N ALA A 85 -22.71 18.10 36.61
CA ALA A 85 -24.12 18.51 36.87
C ALA A 85 -24.31 19.89 36.18
N ALA A 86 -25.45 20.34 35.64
CA ALA A 86 -26.81 19.87 35.51
C ALA A 86 -27.50 20.74 34.43
N GLY A 87 -28.50 20.16 33.75
CA GLY A 87 -29.74 20.80 33.26
C GLY A 87 -29.66 21.92 32.20
N SER A 88 -30.71 22.27 31.49
CA SER A 88 -32.01 21.64 31.21
C SER A 88 -32.72 22.54 30.19
N SER A 89 -33.47 21.92 29.28
CA SER A 89 -34.74 22.41 28.72
C SER A 89 -34.79 23.39 27.53
N GLY A 90 -35.72 23.05 26.60
CA GLY A 90 -36.34 23.89 25.55
C GLY A 90 -35.97 23.44 24.12
N SER A 91 -36.69 22.56 23.39
CA SER A 91 -38.07 22.65 22.85
C SER A 91 -38.30 23.90 21.99
N ALA A 92 -38.78 23.93 20.74
CA ALA A 92 -39.18 22.97 19.71
C ALA A 92 -39.44 23.76 18.39
N THR A 93 -39.56 23.06 17.24
CA THR A 93 -40.31 23.42 15.99
C THR A 93 -39.90 24.68 15.20
N GLY A 94 -39.89 24.75 13.87
CA GLY A 94 -40.25 23.86 12.76
C GLY A 94 -39.70 24.45 11.44
N ALA A 95 -39.33 23.60 10.50
CA ALA A 95 -39.91 23.45 9.16
C ALA A 95 -39.57 24.53 8.09
N ALA A 96 -38.87 24.04 7.04
CA ALA A 96 -39.07 24.27 5.59
C ALA A 96 -39.21 25.73 5.05
N ALA A 97 -38.75 26.09 3.85
CA ALA A 97 -37.92 25.55 2.78
C ALA A 97 -37.81 26.68 1.74
N ALA A 98 -36.76 26.63 0.90
CA ALA A 98 -36.61 27.31 -0.40
C ALA A 98 -36.60 28.85 -0.40
N GLY A 99 -35.74 29.55 -1.13
CA GLY A 99 -34.73 29.17 -2.10
C GLY A 99 -34.38 30.44 -2.87
N THR A 100 -33.10 30.72 -3.07
CA THR A 100 -32.64 31.63 -4.12
C THR A 100 -31.32 31.11 -4.65
N ALA A 101 -31.31 30.87 -5.96
CA ALA A 101 -30.15 30.49 -6.74
C ALA A 101 -29.06 31.57 -6.60
N SER A 102 -27.85 31.16 -6.24
CA SER A 102 -26.66 31.99 -6.40
C SER A 102 -25.78 31.36 -7.47
N ALA A 103 -25.41 32.20 -8.43
CA ALA A 103 -24.63 31.90 -9.62
C ALA A 103 -23.31 31.21 -9.28
N GLY A 104 -22.85 30.37 -10.22
CA GLY A 104 -21.66 29.54 -10.10
C GLY A 104 -20.42 30.31 -9.64
N ALA A 105 -20.02 30.08 -8.40
CA ALA A 105 -18.67 30.32 -7.95
C ALA A 105 -17.79 29.20 -8.51
N ALA A 106 -16.86 29.55 -9.39
CA ALA A 106 -15.73 28.69 -9.72
C ALA A 106 -15.11 28.18 -8.41
N PRO A 107 -14.73 26.90 -8.30
CA PRO A 107 -14.12 26.40 -7.07
C PRO A 107 -12.86 27.21 -6.82
N ALA A 108 -12.88 27.98 -5.72
CA ALA A 108 -11.68 28.60 -5.18
C ALA A 108 -10.64 27.48 -5.06
N ALA A 109 -9.52 27.63 -5.76
CA ALA A 109 -8.41 26.72 -5.63
C ALA A 109 -8.00 26.71 -4.16
N ASN A 110 -8.41 25.66 -3.43
CA ASN A 110 -8.00 25.42 -2.06
C ASN A 110 -6.47 25.47 -2.06
N ALA A 111 -5.91 26.45 -1.35
CA ALA A 111 -4.48 26.54 -1.13
C ALA A 111 -3.99 25.16 -0.68
N ALA A 112 -3.03 24.60 -1.41
CA ALA A 112 -2.52 23.27 -1.14
C ALA A 112 -2.09 23.20 0.35
N PRO A 113 -2.61 22.24 1.13
CA PRO A 113 -2.25 22.14 2.54
C PRO A 113 -0.74 21.94 2.65
N LYS A 114 -0.11 22.56 3.65
CA LYS A 114 1.32 22.38 3.93
C LYS A 114 1.57 20.90 4.24
N ARG A 115 2.13 20.19 3.27
CA ARG A 115 2.40 18.75 3.35
C ARG A 115 3.62 18.53 4.25
N LYS A 116 3.43 17.94 5.44
CA LYS A 116 4.53 17.41 6.25
C LYS A 116 5.06 16.12 5.63
N PRO A 117 6.39 15.93 5.56
CA PRO A 117 6.97 14.67 5.12
C PRO A 117 6.62 13.55 6.09
N ILE A 118 6.55 12.31 5.59
CA ILE A 118 6.39 11.12 6.41
C ILE A 118 7.74 10.85 7.12
N PRO A 119 7.78 10.71 8.45
CA PRO A 119 8.97 10.29 9.18
C PRO A 119 9.50 8.94 8.67
N ALA A 120 10.82 8.73 8.71
CA ALA A 120 11.46 7.55 8.10
C ALA A 120 11.04 6.23 8.79
N ASP A 121 10.89 6.26 10.11
CA ASP A 121 10.40 5.15 10.93
C ASP A 121 8.97 4.76 10.58
N VAL A 122 8.08 5.76 10.44
CA VAL A 122 6.69 5.54 10.05
C VAL A 122 6.60 5.05 8.60
N SER A 123 7.39 5.63 7.70
CA SER A 123 7.47 5.21 6.30
C SER A 123 7.88 3.74 6.19
N ALA A 124 8.86 3.28 6.99
CA ALA A 124 9.27 1.88 7.01
C ALA A 124 8.13 0.96 7.46
N LEU A 125 7.38 1.33 8.50
CA LEU A 125 6.21 0.56 8.98
C LEU A 125 5.08 0.52 7.94
N LEU A 126 4.77 1.66 7.33
CA LEU A 126 3.73 1.77 6.31
C LEU A 126 4.07 0.93 5.06
N ASN A 127 5.34 0.86 4.68
CA ASN A 127 5.81 -0.01 3.60
C ASN A 127 5.78 -1.49 4.00
N LYS A 128 6.25 -1.83 5.21
CA LYS A 128 6.31 -3.21 5.72
C LYS A 128 4.94 -3.89 5.72
N HIS A 129 3.89 -3.15 6.06
CA HIS A 129 2.51 -3.66 6.09
C HIS A 129 1.69 -3.32 4.85
N ALA A 130 2.35 -2.82 3.79
CA ALA A 130 1.73 -2.41 2.53
C ALA A 130 0.59 -1.38 2.66
N CYS A 131 0.56 -0.60 3.74
CA CYS A 131 -0.46 0.43 3.95
C CYS A 131 -0.40 1.53 2.86
N LEU A 132 0.79 1.80 2.30
CA LEU A 132 0.97 2.77 1.21
C LEU A 132 0.38 2.34 -0.13
N ALA A 133 0.04 1.06 -0.30
CA ALA A 133 -0.59 0.59 -1.53
C ALA A 133 -2.00 1.17 -1.72
N CYS A 134 -2.72 1.38 -0.60
CA CYS A 134 -4.11 1.84 -0.63
C CYS A 134 -4.32 3.23 -0.03
N HIS A 135 -3.36 3.75 0.75
CA HIS A 135 -3.46 5.05 1.40
C HIS A 135 -2.22 5.88 1.13
N GLN A 136 -2.41 7.19 0.94
CA GLN A 136 -1.32 8.17 0.84
C GLN A 136 -1.49 9.24 1.91
N ALA A 137 -0.41 9.99 2.19
CA ALA A 137 -0.44 11.00 3.26
C ALA A 137 -1.50 12.08 3.03
N TYR A 138 -1.59 12.61 1.81
CA TYR A 138 -2.44 13.77 1.49
C TYR A 138 -3.38 13.54 0.31
N ASP A 139 -3.14 12.50 -0.49
CA ASP A 139 -3.85 12.26 -1.73
C ASP A 139 -4.74 11.02 -1.58
N LYS A 140 -5.94 11.06 -2.18
CA LYS A 140 -6.82 9.90 -2.24
C LYS A 140 -6.31 8.95 -3.32
N VAL A 141 -6.21 7.66 -3.00
CA VAL A 141 -5.96 6.60 -3.99
C VAL A 141 -7.11 5.60 -3.97
N ILE A 142 -6.97 4.49 -3.26
CA ILE A 142 -8.03 3.49 -3.07
C ILE A 142 -8.82 3.82 -1.80
N GLY A 143 -8.11 4.06 -0.70
CA GLY A 143 -8.63 4.52 0.57
C GLY A 143 -8.51 6.04 0.74
N PRO A 144 -9.07 6.58 1.83
CA PRO A 144 -8.92 7.99 2.19
C PRO A 144 -7.45 8.34 2.46
N ALA A 145 -7.07 9.59 2.19
CA ALA A 145 -5.75 10.09 2.59
C ALA A 145 -5.61 10.07 4.13
N TYR A 146 -4.40 9.84 4.65
CA TYR A 146 -4.16 9.87 6.10
C TYR A 146 -4.51 11.22 6.72
N ALA A 147 -4.33 12.32 6.00
CA ALA A 147 -4.78 13.64 6.43
C ALA A 147 -6.32 13.73 6.61
N GLU A 148 -7.11 13.00 5.80
CA GLU A 148 -8.56 12.92 6.00
C GLU A 148 -8.91 12.04 7.20
N VAL A 149 -8.16 10.96 7.42
CA VAL A 149 -8.30 10.12 8.62
C VAL A 149 -8.01 10.93 9.88
N ALA A 150 -6.98 11.77 9.86
CA ALA A 150 -6.60 12.67 10.94
C ALA A 150 -7.71 13.67 11.31
N LYS A 151 -8.51 14.11 10.33
CA LYS A 151 -9.66 15.01 10.58
C LYS A 151 -10.78 14.33 11.37
N ARG A 152 -10.87 12.99 11.34
CA ARG A 152 -11.87 12.25 12.13
C ARG A 152 -11.50 12.07 13.59
N LYS A 153 -10.26 12.40 13.98
CA LYS A 153 -9.80 12.40 15.38
C LYS A 153 -10.03 11.07 16.10
N TYR A 154 -9.76 9.96 15.40
CA TYR A 154 -9.76 8.65 16.04
C TYR A 154 -8.64 8.54 17.08
N THR A 155 -8.93 7.86 18.18
CA THR A 155 -7.88 7.45 19.12
C THR A 155 -6.98 6.39 18.48
N ALA A 156 -5.76 6.22 18.99
CA ALA A 156 -4.85 5.20 18.48
C ALA A 156 -5.47 3.79 18.56
N ASP A 157 -6.17 3.48 19.65
CA ASP A 157 -6.84 2.19 19.85
C ASP A 157 -8.00 1.98 18.86
N GLN A 158 -8.76 3.02 18.55
CA GLN A 158 -9.80 2.95 17.50
C GLN A 158 -9.20 2.68 16.12
N ILE A 159 -8.05 3.29 15.80
CA ILE A 159 -7.35 3.01 14.54
C ILE A 159 -6.89 1.54 14.52
N VAL A 160 -6.37 1.01 15.63
CA VAL A 160 -6.02 -0.42 15.75
C VAL A 160 -7.23 -1.30 15.47
N GLU A 161 -8.37 -1.02 16.10
CA GLU A 161 -9.61 -1.78 15.90
C GLU A 161 -10.07 -1.72 14.44
N LEU A 162 -10.04 -0.54 13.81
CA LEU A 162 -10.46 -0.36 12.42
C LEU A 162 -9.49 -0.99 11.41
N VAL A 163 -8.19 -1.06 11.73
CA VAL A 163 -7.21 -1.76 10.88
C VAL A 163 -7.41 -3.28 10.95
N HIS A 164 -7.71 -3.81 12.14
CA HIS A 164 -7.97 -5.25 12.32
C HIS A 164 -9.36 -5.67 11.82
N ALA A 165 -10.37 -4.82 12.03
CA ALA A 165 -11.77 -5.05 11.68
C ALA A 165 -12.41 -3.75 11.14
N PRO A 166 -12.20 -3.42 9.85
CA PRO A 166 -12.71 -2.20 9.26
C PRO A 166 -14.23 -2.16 9.20
N LYS A 167 -14.78 -0.97 9.43
CA LYS A 167 -16.22 -0.67 9.41
C LYS A 167 -16.54 0.23 8.21
N PRO A 168 -17.14 -0.28 7.12
CA PRO A 168 -17.44 0.51 5.93
C PRO A 168 -18.31 1.74 6.20
N GLU A 169 -19.12 1.71 7.25
CA GLU A 169 -20.00 2.80 7.69
C GLU A 169 -19.20 4.06 8.05
N HIS A 170 -17.95 3.90 8.48
CA HIS A 170 -17.09 5.03 8.79
C HIS A 170 -16.66 5.77 7.52
N TRP A 171 -16.55 5.11 6.37
CA TRP A 171 -16.03 5.73 5.14
C TRP A 171 -16.96 5.47 3.94
N PRO A 172 -18.15 6.11 3.90
CA PRO A 172 -19.10 5.92 2.81
C PRO A 172 -18.49 6.39 1.48
N GLY A 173 -18.72 5.61 0.42
CA GLY A 173 -18.19 5.90 -0.92
C GLY A 173 -16.74 5.45 -1.16
N TYR A 174 -16.11 4.79 -0.19
CA TYR A 174 -14.85 4.08 -0.39
C TYR A 174 -15.10 2.57 -0.53
N PRO A 175 -14.28 1.85 -1.32
CA PRO A 175 -14.26 0.39 -1.28
C PRO A 175 -14.00 -0.11 0.15
N PRO A 176 -14.63 -1.22 0.58
CA PRO A 176 -14.38 -1.78 1.89
C PRO A 176 -12.91 -2.17 2.03
N MET A 177 -12.26 -1.72 3.10
CA MET A 177 -10.87 -2.06 3.41
C MET A 177 -10.78 -3.54 3.82
N ALA A 178 -9.73 -4.24 3.40
CA ALA A 178 -9.44 -5.58 3.89
C ALA A 178 -9.02 -5.54 5.37
N PRO A 179 -9.36 -6.55 6.18
CA PRO A 179 -8.90 -6.65 7.56
C PRO A 179 -7.41 -7.03 7.61
N PHE A 180 -6.65 -6.42 8.53
CA PHE A 180 -5.22 -6.68 8.75
C PHE A 180 -4.92 -7.19 10.19
N PRO A 181 -5.53 -8.28 10.66
CA PRO A 181 -5.35 -8.78 12.04
C PRO A 181 -3.91 -9.24 12.35
N GLN A 182 -3.14 -9.57 11.31
CA GLN A 182 -1.74 -9.98 11.43
C GLN A 182 -0.79 -8.84 11.81
N VAL A 183 -1.20 -7.58 11.67
CA VAL A 183 -0.34 -6.42 11.95
C VAL A 183 -0.27 -6.20 13.46
N PRO A 184 0.94 -6.17 14.07
CA PRO A 184 1.07 -5.96 15.50
C PRO A 184 0.49 -4.62 15.96
N LYS A 185 -0.27 -4.64 17.06
CA LYS A 185 -0.93 -3.43 17.62
C LYS A 185 0.07 -2.30 17.87
N ALA A 186 1.25 -2.62 18.42
CA ALA A 186 2.28 -1.62 18.72
C ALA A 186 2.74 -0.85 17.46
N GLU A 187 2.87 -1.54 16.32
CA GLU A 187 3.27 -0.90 15.06
C GLU A 187 2.15 -0.02 14.50
N ILE A 188 0.89 -0.45 14.63
CA ILE A 188 -0.28 0.36 14.25
C ILE A 188 -0.38 1.61 15.11
N VAL A 189 -0.10 1.52 16.42
CA VAL A 189 -0.13 2.68 17.33
C VAL A 189 0.90 3.73 16.92
N VAL A 190 2.11 3.33 16.51
CA VAL A 190 3.12 4.28 15.97
C VAL A 190 2.58 5.00 14.73
N ILE A 191 1.99 4.27 13.79
CA ILE A 191 1.37 4.84 12.59
C ILE A 191 0.20 5.76 12.97
N ALA A 192 -0.66 5.34 13.90
CA ALA A 192 -1.84 6.08 14.33
C ALA A 192 -1.48 7.42 15.00
N ASN A 193 -0.42 7.43 15.82
CA ASN A 193 0.09 8.65 16.44
C ASN A 193 0.61 9.64 15.38
N TRP A 194 1.29 9.13 14.35
CA TRP A 194 1.69 9.97 13.22
C TRP A 194 0.48 10.50 12.45
N ILE A 195 -0.51 9.66 12.13
CA ILE A 195 -1.76 10.10 11.46
C ILE A 195 -2.41 11.24 12.24
N ASN A 196 -2.52 11.11 13.56
CA ASN A 196 -3.12 12.13 14.41
C ASN A 196 -2.33 13.45 14.49
N SER A 197 -1.07 13.46 14.04
CA SER A 197 -0.21 14.65 13.96
C SER A 197 -0.32 15.43 12.63
N LEU A 198 -1.05 14.87 11.66
CA LEU A 198 -1.29 15.45 10.33
C LEU A 198 -2.35 16.57 10.34
#